data_AF-R6D1F8-F1
#
_entry.id   AF-R6D1F8-F1
#
_cell.length_a   1.000
_cell.length_b   1.000
_cell.length_c   1.000
_cell.angle_alpha   90.00
_cell.angle_beta   90.00
_cell.angle_gamma   90.00
#
_symmetry.space_group_name_H-M   'P 1'
#
loop_
_entity.id
_entity.type
_entity.pdbx_description
1 polymer ?
#
loop_
_entity_poly.entity_id
_entity_poly.type
_entity_poly.pdbx_seq_one_letter_code
_entity_poly.pdbx_strand_id
1 'polypeptide(L)' 'MKRSELEKYLGKTVEVTIFGKTLRGILHKTGEEKFKNNYNLYLPKKYYFVCDEYGIPCGNCIFRCSHVGKLRLIGGDGK' A
#
# COMPACT_ATOMS: atom_id res chain seq x y z
N MET A 1 4.96 0.09 12.29
CA MET A 1 6.09 -0.03 11.34
C MET A 1 6.86 1.29 11.25
N LYS A 2 8.19 1.29 11.08
CA LYS A 2 8.92 2.52 10.72
C LYS A 2 8.55 2.94 9.30
N ARG A 3 8.37 4.24 9.07
CA ARG A 3 8.03 4.79 7.75
C ARG A 3 9.09 4.44 6.69
N SER A 4 10.36 4.61 7.05
CA SER A 4 11.50 4.31 6.17
C SER A 4 11.58 2.84 5.76
N GLU A 5 11.10 1.91 6.60
CA GLU A 5 11.05 0.49 6.25
C GLU A 5 9.92 0.24 5.26
N LEU A 6 8.72 0.77 5.52
CA LEU A 6 7.57 0.65 4.63
C LEU A 6 7.85 1.23 3.24
N GLU A 7 8.53 2.37 3.17
CA GLU A 7 8.87 3.05 1.92
C GLU A 7 9.84 2.24 1.04
N LYS A 8 10.61 1.29 1.59
CA LYS A 8 11.44 0.34 0.80
C LYS A 8 10.61 -0.64 -0.04
N TYR A 9 9.35 -0.83 0.33
CA TYR A 9 8.44 -1.75 -0.35
C TYR A 9 7.49 -1.06 -1.32
N LEU A 10 7.60 0.27 -1.50
CA LEU A 10 6.81 0.99 -2.50
C LEU A 10 7.07 0.43 -3.90
N GLY A 11 5.99 0.18 -4.65
CA GLY A 11 6.03 -0.44 -5.97
C GLY A 11 6.33 -1.94 -5.96
N LYS A 12 6.37 -2.58 -4.78
CA LYS A 12 6.56 -4.04 -4.66
C LYS A 12 5.28 -4.71 -4.16
N THR A 13 5.09 -5.96 -4.57
CA THR A 13 4.01 -6.81 -4.07
C THR A 13 4.30 -7.21 -2.62
N VAL A 14 3.43 -6.78 -1.72
CA VAL A 14 3.51 -7.03 -0.28
C VAL A 14 2.21 -7.61 0.27
N GLU A 15 2.36 -8.30 1.39
CA GLU A 15 1.30 -8.68 2.30
C GLU A 15 1.36 -7.72 3.47
N VAL A 16 0.29 -6.96 3.68
CA VAL A 16 0.21 -6.04 4.81
C VAL A 16 -0.95 -6.45 5.70
N THR A 17 -0.68 -6.67 6.98
CA THR A 17 -1.70 -6.95 7.99
C THR A 17 -1.99 -5.69 8.78
N ILE A 18 -3.22 -5.21 8.70
CA ILE A 18 -3.71 -3.98 9.35
C ILE A 18 -4.89 -4.35 10.23
N PHE A 19 -4.79 -4.15 11.54
CA PHE A 19 -5.88 -4.47 12.50
C PHE A 19 -6.51 -5.88 12.29
N GLY A 20 -5.68 -6.88 11.99
CA GLY A 20 -6.14 -8.26 11.74
C GLY A 20 -6.67 -8.54 10.33
N LYS A 21 -6.78 -7.52 9.47
CA LYS A 21 -7.07 -7.70 8.04
C LYS A 21 -5.78 -7.80 7.25
N THR A 22 -5.62 -8.87 6.50
CA THR A 22 -4.49 -9.05 5.59
C THR A 22 -4.88 -8.58 4.20
N LEU A 23 -4.14 -7.62 3.67
CA LEU A 23 -4.27 -7.14 2.30
C LEU A 23 -3.03 -7.56 1.52
N ARG A 24 -3.23 -7.99 0.28
CA ARG A 24 -2.16 -8.40 -0.62
C ARG A 24 -2.22 -7.57 -1.89
N GLY A 25 -1.08 -7.06 -2.32
CA GLY A 25 -0.97 -6.26 -3.52
C GLY A 25 0.29 -5.42 -3.56
N ILE A 26 0.41 -4.61 -4.59
CA ILE A 26 1.49 -3.64 -4.79
C ILE A 26 1.28 -2.46 -3.84
N LEU A 27 2.30 -2.15 -3.03
CA LEU A 27 2.24 -1.02 -2.10
C LEU A 27 2.43 0.30 -2.83
N HIS A 28 1.47 1.21 -2.65
CA HIS A 28 1.52 2.58 -3.16
C HIS A 28 1.33 3.61 -2.04
N LYS A 29 1.75 4.84 -2.31
CA LYS A 29 1.56 5.97 -1.39
C LYS A 29 0.51 6.92 -1.96
N THR A 30 -0.26 7.54 -1.07
CA THR A 30 -1.17 8.61 -1.44
C THR A 30 -0.39 9.88 -1.81
N GLY A 31 -0.96 10.70 -2.69
CA GLY A 31 -0.31 11.90 -3.23
C GLY A 31 0.64 11.64 -4.40
N GLU A 32 0.67 10.44 -4.98
CA GLU A 32 1.29 10.24 -6.30
C GLU A 32 0.41 10.85 -7.40
N GLU A 33 1.03 11.51 -8.38
CA GLU A 33 0.34 12.17 -9.49
C GLU A 33 -0.51 11.18 -10.32
N LYS A 34 -0.12 9.89 -10.35
CA LYS A 34 -0.90 8.81 -10.96
C LYS A 34 -2.32 8.69 -10.40
N PHE A 35 -2.54 9.06 -9.13
CA PHE A 35 -3.85 9.00 -8.48
C PHE A 35 -4.47 10.39 -8.30
N LYS A 36 -3.98 11.42 -9.01
CA LYS A 36 -4.53 12.77 -8.98
C LYS A 36 -6.02 12.82 -9.36
N ASN A 37 -6.47 11.85 -10.17
CA ASN A 37 -7.88 11.72 -10.53
C ASN A 37 -8.78 11.25 -9.37
N ASN A 38 -8.19 10.59 -8.37
CA ASN A 38 -8.87 10.16 -7.15
C ASN A 38 -8.53 11.13 -6.01
N TYR A 39 -9.37 12.13 -5.78
CA TYR A 39 -9.22 13.09 -4.68
C TYR A 39 -9.01 12.40 -3.31
N ASN A 40 -9.68 11.26 -3.07
CA ASN A 40 -9.49 10.45 -1.86
C ASN A 40 -8.10 9.81 -1.71
N LEU A 41 -7.33 9.68 -2.80
CA LEU A 41 -5.95 9.19 -2.81
C LEU A 41 -4.94 10.33 -2.95
N TYR A 42 -5.36 11.52 -3.36
CA TYR A 42 -4.51 12.68 -3.58
C TYR A 42 -4.48 13.65 -2.39
N LEU A 43 -5.63 13.93 -1.77
CA LEU A 43 -5.77 14.83 -0.62
C LEU A 43 -5.08 14.33 0.65
N PRO A 44 -5.26 13.07 1.10
CA PRO A 44 -4.65 12.61 2.33
C PRO A 44 -3.15 12.39 2.14
N LYS A 45 -2.34 13.29 2.70
CA LYS A 45 -0.87 13.17 2.68
C LYS A 45 -0.41 12.18 3.76
N LYS A 46 0.63 11.38 3.46
CA LYS A 46 1.26 10.39 4.37
C LYS A 46 0.44 9.11 4.63
N TYR A 47 -0.39 8.68 3.68
CA TYR A 47 -1.09 7.40 3.73
C TYR A 47 -0.52 6.45 2.67
N TYR A 48 -0.83 5.18 2.86
CA TYR A 48 -0.43 4.08 2.01
C TYR A 48 -1.66 3.26 1.67
N PHE A 49 -1.63 2.60 0.53
CA PHE A 49 -2.66 1.66 0.12
C PHE A 49 -1.99 0.53 -0.65
N VAL A 50 -2.67 -0.60 -0.71
CA VAL A 50 -2.25 -1.69 -1.58
C VAL A 50 -3.21 -1.79 -2.74
N CYS A 51 -2.65 -2.15 -3.88
CA CYS A 51 -3.32 -2.15 -5.16
C CYS A 51 -3.01 -3.44 -5.88
N ASP A 52 -3.96 -4.02 -6.59
CA ASP A 52 -3.70 -5.19 -7.40
C ASP A 52 -2.88 -4.83 -8.66
N GLU A 53 -2.46 -5.83 -9.44
CA GLU A 53 -1.61 -5.63 -10.63
C GLU A 53 -2.29 -4.73 -11.69
N TYR A 54 -3.62 -4.71 -11.69
CA TYR A 54 -4.46 -3.87 -12.55
C TYR A 54 -4.64 -2.43 -12.07
N GLY A 55 -3.99 -2.02 -10.97
CA GLY A 55 -4.17 -0.68 -10.42
C GLY A 55 -5.50 -0.49 -9.69
N ILE A 56 -6.15 -1.58 -9.27
CA ILE A 56 -7.39 -1.56 -8.47
C ILE A 56 -7.05 -1.65 -6.98
N PRO A 57 -7.46 -0.68 -6.13
CA PRO A 57 -7.15 -0.69 -4.70
C PRO A 57 -7.75 -1.93 -4.02
N CYS A 58 -6.88 -2.71 -3.39
CA CYS A 58 -7.23 -3.97 -2.74
C CYS A 58 -7.78 -3.69 -1.34
N GLY A 59 -9.12 -3.65 -1.25
CA GLY A 59 -9.83 -3.08 -0.12
C GLY A 59 -9.80 -1.56 -0.18
N ASN A 60 -10.95 -0.91 -0.09
CA ASN A 60 -11.13 0.55 -0.18
C ASN A 60 -10.53 1.31 1.05
N CYS A 61 -9.41 0.84 1.58
CA CYS A 61 -8.80 1.25 2.83
C CYS A 61 -7.39 1.78 2.60
N ILE A 62 -7.23 3.09 2.76
CA ILE A 62 -5.94 3.72 3.01
C ILE A 62 -5.53 3.48 4.47
N PHE A 63 -4.23 3.30 4.71
CA PHE A 63 -3.69 3.06 6.04
C PHE A 63 -2.42 3.86 6.28
N ARG A 64 -2.08 4.09 7.55
CA ARG A 64 -0.82 4.71 7.96
C ARG A 64 0.19 3.63 8.32
N CYS A 65 1.48 3.94 8.28
CA CYS A 65 2.54 3.04 8.75
C CYS A 65 2.37 2.58 10.21
N SER A 66 1.63 3.36 11.01
CA SER A 66 1.30 3.02 12.39
C SER A 66 0.17 1.99 12.52
N HIS A 67 -0.69 1.85 11.50
CA HIS A 67 -1.74 0.82 11.48
C HIS A 67 -1.22 -0.54 11.01
N VAL A 68 -0.04 -0.55 10.37
CA VAL A 68 0.60 -1.78 9.88
C VAL A 68 1.16 -2.55 11.07
N GLY A 69 0.52 -3.68 11.36
CA GLY A 69 0.97 -4.63 12.37
C GLY A 69 2.05 -5.57 11.80
N LYS A 70 1.85 -6.08 10.58
CA LYS A 70 2.83 -6.90 9.87
C LYS A 70 2.94 -6.48 8.41
N LEU A 71 4.15 -6.60 7.86
CA LEU A 71 4.45 -6.38 6.45
C LEU A 71 5.36 -7.51 5.99
N ARG A 72 5.02 -8.19 4.90
CA ARG A 72 5.86 -9.20 4.25
C ARG A 72 5.98 -8.88 2.78
N LEU A 73 7.17 -9.02 2.23
CA LEU A 73 7.35 -9.00 0.79
C LEU A 73 6.85 -10.34 0.24
N ILE A 74 6.03 -10.30 -0.80
CA ILE A 74 5.56 -11.50 -1.51
C ILE A 74 5.98 -11.50 -2.97
N GLY A 75 6.92 -10.60 -3.34
CA GLY A 75 7.41 -10.40 -4.70
C GLY A 75 7.60 -11.73 -5.44
N GLY A 76 6.96 -11.82 -6.61
CA GLY A 76 6.98 -12.99 -7.47
C GLY A 76 8.38 -13.21 -8.04
N ASP A 77 9.06 -14.22 -7.52
CA ASP A 77 9.82 -15.13 -8.35
C ASP A 77 8.79 -15.98 -9.11
N GLY A 78 8.69 -15.77 -10.42
CA GLY A 78 7.82 -16.59 -11.26
C GLY A 78 7.26 -15.88 -12.49
N LYS A 79 8.12 -15.41 -13.40
CA LYS A 79 8.25 -16.02 -14.73
C LYS A 79 9.47 -15.46 -15.46
#